data_AF-A0A934B2V3-F1
#
_entry.id   AF-A0A934B2V3-F1
#
_cell.length_a   1.000
_cell.length_b   1.000
_cell.length_c   1.000
_cell.angle_alpha   90.00
_cell.angle_beta   90.00
_cell.angle_gamma   90.00
#
_symmetry.space_group_name_H-M   'P 1'
#
loop_
_entity.id
_entity.type
_entity.pdbx_description
1 polymer ?
#
loop_
_entity_poly.entity_id
_entity_poly.type
_entity_poly.pdbx_seq_one_letter_code
_entity_poly.pdbx_strand_id
1 'polypeptide(L)'
;MAIQKHAVILVGHGGIPKGCPQELVTKLKRLEAQRRAAKLPPSAEERELDTNIRQWPRTAETDPYQAGLEAVAARLRAQLDGALFAVAYNEFCAPTLEESVESLIKQGATHITVTTTMFTPGGSHSEVEIPETLDQLRPQYPGVELRYAWPFDLDSVANTLAEQIRRFSEAVPIGKA
;
A
#
# COMPACT_ATOMS: atom_id res chain seq x y z
N MET A 1 30.46 0.79 -13.78
CA MET A 1 29.07 0.33 -13.58
C MET A 1 28.36 1.41 -12.78
N ALA A 2 27.18 1.86 -13.20
CA ALA A 2 26.40 2.78 -12.38
C ALA A 2 26.00 2.05 -11.09
N ILE A 3 26.18 2.69 -9.93
CA ILE A 3 25.76 2.12 -8.65
C ILE A 3 24.23 2.01 -8.70
N GLN A 4 23.71 0.78 -8.67
CA GLN A 4 22.27 0.55 -8.57
C GLN A 4 21.81 0.98 -7.18
N LYS A 5 20.84 1.89 -7.10
CA LYS A 5 20.25 2.30 -5.84
C LYS A 5 18.87 1.67 -5.74
N HIS A 6 18.77 0.65 -4.89
CA HIS A 6 17.56 -0.13 -4.72
C HIS A 6 16.61 0.55 -3.75
N ALA A 7 15.32 0.45 -4.06
CA ALA A 7 14.24 0.91 -3.21
C ALA A 7 13.11 -0.11 -3.15
N VAL A 8 12.37 -0.09 -2.04
CA VAL A 8 11.17 -0.92 -1.84
C VAL A 8 9.99 -0.02 -1.48
N ILE A 9 8.83 -0.32 -2.06
CA ILE A 9 7.55 0.27 -1.66
C ILE A 9 6.66 -0.84 -1.12
N LEU A 10 6.19 -0.69 0.12
CA LEU A 10 5.11 -1.51 0.68
C LEU A 10 3.76 -0.82 0.45
N VAL A 11 2.89 -1.44 -0.34
CA VAL A 11 1.54 -0.95 -0.60
C VAL A 11 0.52 -1.65 0.30
N GLY A 12 -0.30 -0.87 1.00
CA GLY A 12 -1.48 -1.38 1.69
C GLY A 12 -2.75 -0.68 1.24
N HIS A 13 -3.89 -1.19 1.69
CA HIS A 13 -5.12 -0.39 1.72
C HIS A 13 -4.91 0.83 2.62
N GLY A 14 -5.72 1.87 2.47
CA GLY A 14 -5.81 2.92 3.48
C GLY A 14 -7.14 2.87 4.22
N GLY A 15 -7.09 3.26 5.48
CA GLY A 15 -8.28 3.45 6.30
C GLY A 15 -8.84 4.86 6.14
N ILE A 16 -10.16 4.98 6.30
CA ILE A 16 -10.80 6.27 6.57
C ILE A 16 -10.55 6.58 8.05
N PRO A 17 -9.80 7.66 8.39
CA PRO A 17 -9.53 7.99 9.77
C PRO A 17 -10.81 8.42 10.51
N LYS A 18 -10.91 8.08 11.80
CA LYS A 18 -11.98 8.58 12.68
C LYS A 18 -12.00 10.11 12.68
N GLY A 19 -13.19 10.67 12.60
CA GLY A 19 -13.39 12.12 12.51
C GLY A 19 -13.42 12.65 11.07
N CYS A 20 -13.07 11.85 10.05
CA CYS A 20 -13.34 12.21 8.67
C CYS A 20 -14.86 12.27 8.42
N PRO A 21 -15.41 13.38 7.90
CA PRO A 21 -16.85 13.50 7.66
C PRO A 21 -17.36 12.45 6.68
N GLN A 22 -18.34 11.66 7.12
CA GLN A 22 -18.92 10.57 6.33
C GLN A 22 -19.52 11.06 5.01
N GLU A 23 -20.01 12.30 4.96
CA GLU A 23 -20.54 12.95 3.76
C GLU A 23 -19.49 13.12 2.66
N LEU A 24 -18.23 13.42 3.02
CA LEU A 24 -17.13 13.54 2.06
C LEU A 24 -16.81 12.18 1.45
N VAL A 25 -16.68 11.15 2.27
CA VAL A 25 -16.45 9.77 1.81
C VAL A 25 -17.59 9.28 0.91
N THR A 26 -18.84 9.55 1.32
CA THR A 26 -20.02 9.14 0.56
C THR A 26 -20.07 9.85 -0.79
N LYS A 27 -19.75 11.14 -0.81
CA LYS A 27 -19.66 11.93 -2.04
C LYS A 27 -18.55 11.41 -2.95
N LEU A 28 -17.38 11.08 -2.41
CA LEU A 28 -16.26 10.51 -3.18
C LEU A 28 -16.69 9.20 -3.85
N LYS A 29 -17.19 8.23 -3.07
CA LYS A 29 -17.62 6.93 -3.59
C LYS A 29 -18.69 7.06 -4.68
N ARG A 30 -19.60 8.03 -4.54
CA ARG A 30 -20.61 8.32 -5.56
C ARG A 30 -19.96 8.82 -6.86
N LEU A 31 -19.01 9.75 -6.78
CA LEU A 31 -18.30 10.27 -7.95
C LEU A 31 -17.48 9.16 -8.63
N GLU A 32 -16.77 8.35 -7.87
CA GLU A 32 -16.01 7.20 -8.40
C GLU A 32 -16.92 6.19 -9.10
N ALA A 33 -18.07 5.87 -8.52
CA ALA A 33 -19.04 4.96 -9.13
C ALA A 33 -19.59 5.51 -10.45
N GLN A 34 -19.96 6.80 -10.48
CA GLN A 34 -20.42 7.48 -11.68
C GLN A 34 -19.34 7.48 -12.77
N ARG A 35 -18.10 7.80 -12.40
CA ARG A 35 -16.96 7.77 -13.30
C ARG A 35 -16.72 6.39 -13.89
N ARG A 36 -16.66 5.35 -13.06
CA ARG A 36 -16.42 3.96 -13.49
C ARG A 36 -17.53 3.49 -14.44
N ALA A 37 -18.79 3.81 -14.13
CA ALA A 37 -19.92 3.51 -15.01
C ALA A 37 -19.81 4.22 -16.37
N ALA A 38 -19.33 5.46 -16.38
CA ALA A 38 -19.16 6.27 -17.59
C ALA A 38 -17.83 6.03 -18.34
N LYS A 39 -16.88 5.27 -17.75
CA LYS A 39 -15.51 5.07 -18.26
C LYS A 39 -14.77 6.39 -18.55
N LEU A 40 -14.98 7.39 -17.69
CA LEU A 40 -14.35 8.70 -17.80
C LEU A 40 -13.10 8.79 -16.91
N PRO A 41 -12.19 9.76 -17.15
CA PRO A 41 -11.16 10.10 -16.19
C PRO A 41 -11.76 10.79 -14.95
N PRO A 42 -11.05 10.80 -13.80
CA PRO A 42 -11.45 11.55 -12.60
C PRO A 42 -11.76 13.02 -12.89
N SER A 43 -12.83 13.54 -12.30
CA SER A 43 -13.12 14.98 -12.35
C SER A 43 -12.17 15.76 -11.43
N ALA A 44 -12.10 17.08 -11.60
CA ALA A 44 -11.32 17.92 -10.68
C ALA A 44 -11.87 17.84 -9.24
N GLU A 45 -13.20 17.86 -9.10
CA GLU A 45 -13.86 17.71 -7.81
C GLU A 45 -13.58 16.35 -7.15
N GLU A 46 -13.57 15.26 -7.91
CA GLU A 46 -13.22 13.93 -7.41
C GLU A 46 -11.78 13.89 -6.90
N ARG A 47 -10.83 14.42 -7.67
CA ARG A 47 -9.41 14.47 -7.27
C ARG A 47 -9.19 15.31 -6.01
N GLU A 48 -9.83 16.47 -5.93
CA GLU A 48 -9.72 17.35 -4.77
C GLU A 48 -10.31 16.67 -3.52
N LEU A 49 -11.46 16.02 -3.65
CA LEU A 49 -12.10 15.31 -2.56
C LEU A 49 -11.29 14.10 -2.08
N ASP A 50 -10.75 13.31 -3.01
CA ASP A 50 -9.83 12.20 -2.69
C ASP A 50 -8.59 12.72 -1.96
N THR A 51 -7.97 13.79 -2.47
CA THR A 51 -6.82 14.44 -1.82
C THR A 51 -7.14 14.86 -0.39
N ASN A 52 -8.29 15.52 -0.18
CA ASN A 52 -8.73 15.97 1.13
C ASN A 52 -8.93 14.82 2.13
N ILE A 53 -9.47 13.69 1.67
CA ILE A 53 -9.67 12.50 2.53
C ILE A 53 -8.32 11.83 2.83
N ARG A 54 -7.45 11.68 1.83
CA ARG A 54 -6.10 11.10 2.01
C ARG A 54 -5.25 11.90 2.99
N GLN A 55 -5.34 13.23 2.93
CA GLN A 55 -4.61 14.14 3.81
C GLN A 55 -5.31 14.41 5.15
N TRP A 56 -6.46 13.78 5.41
CA TRP A 56 -7.19 14.00 6.66
C TRP A 56 -6.30 13.67 7.88
N PRO A 57 -6.28 14.53 8.92
CA PRO A 57 -5.45 14.32 10.09
C PRO A 57 -5.69 12.94 10.73
N ARG A 58 -4.60 12.23 11.01
CA ARG A 58 -4.65 10.88 11.57
C ARG A 58 -3.58 10.66 12.63
N THR A 59 -3.94 9.90 13.66
CA THR A 59 -3.06 9.33 14.70
C THR A 59 -3.28 7.82 14.77
N ALA A 60 -2.49 7.10 15.58
CA ALA A 60 -2.68 5.67 15.78
C ALA A 60 -4.06 5.31 16.36
N GLU A 61 -4.69 6.23 17.11
CA GLU A 61 -6.02 6.05 17.70
C GLU A 61 -7.15 6.29 16.69
N THR A 62 -6.96 7.27 15.79
CA THR A 62 -7.97 7.62 14.77
C THR A 62 -7.85 6.75 13.53
N ASP A 63 -6.66 6.23 13.22
CA ASP A 63 -6.41 5.32 12.11
C ASP A 63 -5.46 4.17 12.51
N PRO A 64 -5.96 3.19 13.27
CA PRO A 64 -5.16 2.03 13.69
C PRO A 64 -4.75 1.14 12.51
N TYR A 65 -5.45 1.24 11.37
CA TYR A 65 -5.10 0.47 10.17
C TYR A 65 -3.80 1.00 9.56
N GLN A 66 -3.71 2.31 9.36
CA GLN A 66 -2.48 2.97 8.91
C GLN A 66 -1.33 2.70 9.89
N ALA A 67 -1.56 2.88 11.20
CA ALA A 67 -0.52 2.60 12.20
C ALA A 67 -0.05 1.13 12.19
N GLY A 68 -0.98 0.19 11.95
CA GLY A 68 -0.66 -1.24 11.77
C GLY A 68 0.21 -1.51 10.55
N LEU A 69 -0.10 -0.89 9.41
CA LEU A 69 0.71 -1.01 8.20
C LEU A 69 2.10 -0.42 8.39
N GLU A 70 2.21 0.78 8.99
CA GLU A 70 3.50 1.42 9.31
C GLU A 70 4.35 0.55 10.25
N ALA A 71 3.70 -0.15 11.19
CA ALA A 71 4.39 -1.07 12.10
C ALA A 71 4.98 -2.27 11.33
N VAL A 72 4.25 -2.82 10.35
CA VAL A 72 4.79 -3.86 9.45
C VAL A 72 5.90 -3.29 8.58
N ALA A 73 5.70 -2.10 8.03
CA ALA A 73 6.65 -1.39 7.18
C ALA A 73 7.99 -1.17 7.90
N ALA A 74 7.98 -0.74 9.16
CA ALA A 74 9.18 -0.56 9.96
C ALA A 74 9.97 -1.86 10.15
N ARG A 75 9.26 -2.99 10.37
CA ARG A 75 9.87 -4.32 10.52
C ARG A 75 10.43 -4.85 9.20
N LEU A 76 9.72 -4.62 8.10
CA LEU A 76 10.19 -4.97 6.77
C LEU A 76 11.44 -4.16 6.39
N ARG A 77 11.41 -2.83 6.59
CA ARG A 77 12.54 -1.94 6.31
C ARG A 77 13.82 -2.37 7.00
N ALA A 78 13.72 -2.85 8.24
CA ALA A 78 14.87 -3.34 9.01
C ALA A 78 15.54 -4.59 8.39
N GLN A 79 14.88 -5.28 7.45
CA GLN A 79 15.38 -6.49 6.79
C GLN A 79 15.96 -6.22 5.38
N LEU A 80 15.98 -4.96 4.91
CA LEU A 80 16.28 -4.62 3.51
C LEU A 80 17.67 -3.98 3.30
N ASP A 81 18.63 -4.27 4.18
CA ASP A 81 20.06 -3.94 4.02
C ASP A 81 20.37 -2.50 3.54
N GLY A 82 19.62 -1.52 4.04
CA GLY A 82 19.83 -0.10 3.73
C GLY A 82 19.23 0.38 2.39
N ALA A 83 18.37 -0.41 1.74
CA ALA A 83 17.57 0.04 0.61
C ALA A 83 16.72 1.27 0.99
N LEU A 84 16.47 2.15 0.02
CA LEU A 84 15.47 3.20 0.21
C LEU A 84 14.10 2.55 0.41
N PHE A 85 13.23 3.17 1.21
CA PHE A 85 11.97 2.54 1.60
C PHE A 85 10.86 3.58 1.68
N ALA A 86 9.69 3.25 1.13
CA ALA A 86 8.47 4.02 1.28
C ALA A 86 7.27 3.10 1.53
N VAL A 87 6.22 3.66 2.10
CA VAL A 87 4.89 3.07 2.15
C VAL A 87 4.00 3.77 1.14
N ALA A 88 2.98 3.10 0.62
CA ALA A 88 1.97 3.70 -0.23
C ALA A 88 0.59 3.10 0.08
N TYR A 89 -0.46 3.85 -0.25
CA TYR A 89 -1.84 3.47 0.07
C TYR A 89 -2.75 3.53 -1.16
N ASN A 90 -3.51 2.46 -1.40
CA ASN A 90 -4.44 2.39 -2.55
C ASN A 90 -5.56 3.43 -2.48
N GLU A 91 -6.11 3.68 -1.30
CA GLU A 91 -7.30 4.51 -1.08
C GLU A 91 -7.23 5.26 0.26
N PHE A 92 -7.93 6.38 0.39
CA PHE A 92 -8.20 7.11 1.65
C PHE A 92 -7.00 7.53 2.53
N CYS A 93 -5.78 7.19 2.16
CA CYS A 93 -4.55 7.51 2.87
C CYS A 93 -3.48 7.99 1.88
N ALA A 94 -2.54 8.77 2.40
CA ALA A 94 -1.39 9.27 1.68
C ALA A 94 -0.11 8.70 2.32
N PRO A 95 0.98 8.49 1.56
CA PRO A 95 1.11 8.85 0.14
C PRO A 95 0.50 7.81 -0.82
N THR A 96 0.21 8.22 -2.06
CA THR A 96 -0.14 7.29 -3.15
C THR A 96 1.09 6.52 -3.65
N LEU A 97 0.87 5.53 -4.51
CA LEU A 97 1.97 4.78 -5.14
C LEU A 97 2.81 5.69 -6.05
N GLU A 98 2.17 6.58 -6.81
CA GLU A 98 2.82 7.59 -7.65
C GLU A 98 3.71 8.51 -6.83
N GLU A 99 3.17 9.10 -5.75
CA GLU A 99 3.92 9.99 -4.86
C GLU A 99 5.14 9.29 -4.23
N SER A 100 4.98 8.02 -3.86
CA SER A 100 6.04 7.21 -3.27
C SER A 100 7.15 6.86 -4.26
N VAL A 101 6.78 6.49 -5.50
CA VAL A 101 7.73 6.27 -6.59
C VAL A 101 8.51 7.55 -6.86
N GLU A 102 7.83 8.68 -7.04
CA GLU A 102 8.48 9.98 -7.29
C GLU A 102 9.44 10.38 -6.18
N SER A 103 9.03 10.20 -4.93
CA SER A 103 9.86 10.50 -3.76
C SER A 103 11.15 9.67 -3.76
N LEU A 104 11.07 8.38 -4.09
CA LEU A 104 12.24 7.50 -4.14
C LEU A 104 13.15 7.81 -5.34
N ILE A 105 12.59 8.17 -6.49
CA ILE A 105 13.35 8.63 -7.66
C ILE A 105 14.11 9.91 -7.34
N LYS A 106 13.47 10.89 -6.66
CA LYS A 106 14.13 12.12 -6.17
C LYS A 106 15.29 11.82 -5.22
N GLN A 107 15.22 10.71 -4.47
CA GLN A 107 16.30 10.22 -3.61
C GLN A 107 17.37 9.43 -4.37
N GLY A 108 17.23 9.28 -5.69
CA GLY A 108 18.19 8.62 -6.58
C GLY A 108 17.96 7.13 -6.79
N ALA A 109 16.78 6.59 -6.45
CA ALA A 109 16.45 5.20 -6.75
C ALA A 109 16.46 4.95 -8.26
N THR A 110 17.11 3.86 -8.67
CA THR A 110 17.13 3.40 -10.07
C THR A 110 16.43 2.06 -10.25
N HIS A 111 16.16 1.35 -9.15
CA HIS A 111 15.45 0.07 -9.13
C HIS A 111 14.46 0.09 -7.96
N ILE A 112 13.16 0.07 -8.25
CA ILE A 112 12.09 0.11 -7.24
C ILE A 112 11.30 -1.18 -7.33
N THR A 113 11.27 -1.94 -6.24
CA THR A 113 10.40 -3.11 -6.08
C THR A 113 9.19 -2.73 -5.26
N VAL A 114 8.01 -2.88 -5.85
CA VAL A 114 6.74 -2.68 -5.19
C VAL A 114 6.22 -4.04 -4.71
N THR A 115 5.76 -4.12 -3.47
CA THR A 115 5.07 -5.29 -2.92
C THR A 115 3.84 -4.83 -2.14
N THR A 116 3.03 -5.76 -1.66
CA THR A 116 1.77 -5.42 -0.98
C THR A 116 1.42 -6.37 0.17
N THR A 117 0.61 -5.90 1.13
CA THR A 117 0.01 -6.77 2.15
C THR A 117 -1.20 -7.57 1.65
N MET A 118 -1.58 -7.43 0.38
CA MET A 118 -2.68 -8.15 -0.25
C MET A 118 -2.19 -9.52 -0.74
N PHE A 119 -2.14 -10.49 0.17
CA PHE A 119 -1.51 -11.79 -0.06
C PHE A 119 -2.29 -12.74 -0.99
N THR A 120 -3.61 -12.55 -1.10
CA THR A 120 -4.50 -13.47 -1.83
C THR A 120 -4.93 -12.87 -3.17
N PRO A 121 -4.98 -13.67 -4.25
CA PRO A 121 -5.62 -13.29 -5.51
C PRO A 121 -7.13 -12.99 -5.36
N GLY A 122 -7.69 -12.26 -6.33
CA GLY A 122 -9.10 -11.88 -6.44
C GLY A 122 -9.41 -10.44 -6.05
N GLY A 123 -8.42 -9.65 -5.62
CA GLY A 123 -8.59 -8.24 -5.23
C GLY A 123 -8.19 -7.27 -6.35
N SER A 124 -9.05 -6.27 -6.66
CA SER A 124 -8.79 -5.29 -7.73
C SER A 124 -7.53 -4.45 -7.48
N HIS A 125 -7.28 -4.09 -6.22
CA HIS A 125 -6.12 -3.27 -5.86
C HIS A 125 -4.80 -3.93 -6.25
N SER A 126 -4.62 -5.22 -5.92
CA SER A 126 -3.38 -5.95 -6.21
C SER A 126 -3.28 -6.41 -7.66
N GLU A 127 -4.39 -6.78 -8.29
CA GLU A 127 -4.42 -7.37 -9.64
C GLU A 127 -4.50 -6.36 -10.77
N VAL A 128 -5.13 -5.21 -10.54
CA VAL A 128 -5.46 -4.24 -11.58
C VAL A 128 -4.83 -2.90 -11.27
N GLU A 129 -5.14 -2.31 -10.13
CA GLU A 129 -4.82 -0.91 -9.87
C GLU A 129 -3.30 -0.67 -9.70
N ILE A 130 -2.60 -1.48 -8.90
CA ILE A 130 -1.13 -1.36 -8.75
C ILE A 130 -0.43 -1.58 -10.10
N PRO A 131 -0.70 -2.65 -10.87
CA PRO A 131 -0.13 -2.82 -12.20
C PRO A 131 -0.40 -1.65 -13.14
N GLU A 132 -1.63 -1.14 -13.19
CA GLU A 132 -2.02 -0.01 -14.06
C GLU A 132 -1.26 1.28 -13.69
N THR A 133 -1.14 1.60 -12.40
CA THR A 133 -0.32 2.73 -11.94
C THR A 133 1.14 2.56 -12.37
N LEU A 134 1.71 1.36 -12.22
CA LEU A 134 3.10 1.11 -12.64
C LEU A 134 3.28 1.21 -14.16
N ASP A 135 2.31 0.75 -14.95
CA ASP A 135 2.30 0.90 -16.41
C ASP A 135 2.27 2.37 -16.84
N GLN A 136 1.53 3.21 -16.11
CA GLN A 136 1.50 4.66 -16.34
C GLN A 136 2.82 5.35 -15.97
N LEU A 137 3.52 4.88 -14.94
CA LEU A 137 4.77 5.47 -14.45
C LEU A 137 6.00 5.06 -15.29
N ARG A 138 6.04 3.84 -15.81
CA ARG A 138 7.16 3.33 -16.64
C ARG A 138 7.59 4.28 -17.78
N PRO A 139 6.69 4.79 -18.65
CA PRO A 139 7.09 5.70 -19.73
C PRO A 139 7.55 7.07 -19.22
N GLN A 140 7.16 7.48 -18.01
CA GLN A 140 7.59 8.75 -17.41
C GLN A 140 9.01 8.67 -16.86
N TYR A 141 9.47 7.47 -16.47
CA TYR A 141 10.77 7.24 -15.85
C TYR A 141 11.56 6.11 -16.53
N PRO A 142 11.95 6.24 -17.81
CA PRO A 142 12.59 5.17 -18.58
C PRO A 142 13.97 4.73 -18.04
N GLY A 143 14.59 5.52 -17.17
CA GLY A 143 15.85 5.19 -16.49
C GLY A 143 15.69 4.46 -15.14
N VAL A 144 14.46 4.16 -14.74
CA VAL A 144 14.13 3.53 -13.45
C VAL A 144 13.42 2.21 -13.70
N GLU A 145 13.95 1.12 -13.14
CA GLU A 145 13.31 -0.18 -13.22
C GLU A 145 12.20 -0.29 -12.15
N LEU A 146 10.95 -0.50 -12.59
CA LEU A 146 9.79 -0.69 -11.71
C LEU A 146 9.32 -2.16 -11.76
N ARG A 147 9.58 -2.91 -10.69
CA ARG A 147 9.15 -4.30 -10.52
C ARG A 147 7.99 -4.39 -9.54
N TYR A 148 7.05 -5.30 -9.83
CA TYR A 148 5.97 -5.64 -8.92
C TYR A 148 6.15 -7.07 -8.43
N ALA A 149 6.40 -7.24 -7.13
CA ALA A 149 6.60 -8.51 -6.46
C ALA A 149 5.26 -9.10 -6.01
N TRP A 150 4.45 -9.51 -6.99
CA TRP A 150 3.13 -10.12 -6.85
C TRP A 150 2.83 -10.97 -8.11
N PRO A 151 2.08 -12.09 -8.04
CA PRO A 151 1.43 -12.68 -6.87
C PRO A 151 2.40 -13.35 -5.90
N PHE A 152 1.94 -13.53 -4.66
CA PHE A 152 2.66 -14.31 -3.66
C PHE A 152 2.50 -15.82 -3.94
N ASP A 153 3.55 -16.57 -3.63
CA ASP A 153 3.48 -18.02 -3.58
C ASP A 153 2.50 -18.48 -2.48
N LEU A 154 1.48 -19.26 -2.87
CA LEU A 154 0.40 -19.62 -1.96
C LEU A 154 0.85 -20.58 -0.85
N ASP A 155 1.86 -21.40 -1.11
CA ASP A 155 2.45 -22.26 -0.09
C ASP A 155 3.14 -21.42 1.00
N SER A 156 3.85 -20.36 0.62
CA SER A 156 4.46 -19.40 1.55
C SER A 156 3.42 -18.67 2.41
N VAL A 157 2.29 -18.25 1.83
CA VAL A 157 1.17 -17.64 2.57
C VAL A 157 0.55 -18.66 3.54
N ALA A 158 0.24 -19.87 3.07
CA ALA A 158 -0.32 -20.93 3.90
C ALA A 158 0.62 -21.32 5.04
N ASN A 159 1.93 -21.40 4.80
CA ASN A 159 2.95 -21.70 5.80
C ASN A 159 3.01 -20.61 6.89
N THR A 160 2.88 -19.34 6.51
CA THR A 160 2.81 -18.22 7.46
C THR A 160 1.60 -18.35 8.38
N LEU A 161 0.43 -18.68 7.82
CA LEU A 161 -0.80 -18.91 8.58
C LEU A 161 -0.68 -20.14 9.49
N ALA A 162 -0.13 -21.24 8.99
CA ALA A 162 0.08 -22.47 9.75
C ALA A 162 1.02 -22.23 10.95
N GLU A 163 2.06 -21.42 10.77
CA GLU A 163 2.96 -21.02 11.86
C GLU A 163 2.23 -20.24 12.95
N GLN A 164 1.35 -19.30 12.58
CA GLN A 164 0.54 -18.60 13.57
C GLN A 164 -0.40 -19.57 14.29
N ILE A 165 -1.10 -20.47 13.57
CA ILE A 165 -1.99 -21.45 14.18
C ILE A 165 -1.25 -22.30 15.23
N ARG A 166 -0.06 -22.81 14.90
CA ARG A 166 0.75 -23.61 15.84
C ARG A 166 1.09 -22.83 17.12
N ARG A 167 1.55 -21.58 17.00
CA ARG A 167 1.89 -20.72 18.14
C ARG A 167 0.74 -20.53 19.13
N PHE A 168 -0.50 -20.52 18.66
CA PHE A 168 -1.69 -20.35 19.49
C PHE A 168 -2.36 -21.68 19.86
N SER A 169 -1.99 -22.80 19.24
CA SER A 169 -2.51 -24.14 19.54
C SER A 169 -1.69 -24.85 20.62
N GLU A 170 -0.42 -24.51 20.78
CA GLU A 170 0.41 -24.98 21.88
C GLU A 170 0.03 -24.22 23.15
N ALA A 171 -0.89 -24.79 23.94
CA ALA A 171 -1.27 -24.26 25.24
C ALA A 171 -0.02 -24.06 26.12
N VAL A 172 0.20 -22.82 26.59
CA VAL A 172 1.00 -22.60 27.80
C VAL A 172 0.35 -23.43 28.91
N PRO A 173 1.04 -24.42 29.51
CA PRO A 173 0.47 -25.13 30.64
C PRO A 173 0.18 -24.09 31.73
N ILE A 174 -1.09 -23.93 32.09
CA ILE A 174 -1.46 -23.21 33.31
C ILE A 174 -0.87 -24.07 34.44
N GLY A 175 0.32 -23.68 34.90
CA GLY A 175 0.94 -24.27 36.06
C GLY A 175 -0.04 -24.18 37.21
N LYS A 176 -0.52 -25.34 37.68
CA LYS A 176 -1.25 -25.45 38.93
C LYS A 176 -0.34 -24.94 40.04
N ALA A 177 -0.78 -23.88 40.72
CA ALA A 177 -0.31 -23.55 42.07
C ALA A 177 -0.86 -24.57 43.07
#